data_AF-A0A0S8CVR6-F1
#
_entry.id   AF-A0A0S8CVR6-F1
#
_cell.length_a   1.000
_cell.length_b   1.000
_cell.length_c   1.000
_cell.angle_alpha   90.00
_cell.angle_beta   90.00
_cell.angle_gamma   90.00
#
_symmetry.space_group_name_H-M   'P 1'
#
loop_
_entity.id
_entity.type
_entity.pdbx_description
1 polymer ?
#
loop_
_entity_poly.entity_id
_entity_poly.type
_entity_poly.pdbx_seq_one_letter_code
_entity_poly.pdbx_strand_id
1 'polypeptide(L)'
;MHVRTKELPDCLQRALDSVSYHRKDVSVEGKTETQINVFSGEGAKAFAIILNLGTGERKTIWGSWGGANMFNPHNQVDLDGSSHKIPINGAVILGSIGHSTWATIVVHPENIQKLLPAPEETTELEKGILSIYQGIISSYRKQELARIGATVEMVDTLVGRKLLKRNKAGSVQITTEGKNAINGYRYR
;
A
#
# COMPACT_ATOMS: atom_id res chain seq x y z
N MET A 1 1.32 -4.32 4.01
CA MET A 1 2.72 -4.40 3.47
C MET A 1 2.75 -3.66 2.15
N HIS A 2 3.91 -3.38 1.57
CA HIS A 2 4.03 -2.68 0.29
C HIS A 2 4.89 -3.48 -0.69
N VAL A 3 4.59 -3.36 -1.98
CA VAL A 3 5.41 -3.93 -3.05
C VAL A 3 5.62 -2.87 -4.12
N ARG A 4 6.78 -2.87 -4.77
CA ARG A 4 7.02 -1.96 -5.89
C ARG A 4 6.13 -2.37 -7.06
N THR A 5 5.46 -1.41 -7.67
CA THR A 5 4.51 -1.66 -8.76
C THR A 5 5.16 -2.42 -9.92
N LYS A 6 6.46 -2.17 -10.19
CA LYS A 6 7.22 -2.84 -11.25
C LYS A 6 7.59 -4.30 -10.97
N GLU A 7 7.52 -4.72 -9.71
CA GLU A 7 7.85 -6.09 -9.27
C GLU A 7 6.59 -6.98 -9.21
N LEU A 8 5.41 -6.39 -9.41
CA LEU A 8 4.15 -7.14 -9.47
C LEU A 8 4.06 -7.99 -10.75
N PRO A 9 3.29 -9.09 -10.72
CA PRO A 9 2.85 -9.77 -11.94
C PRO A 9 2.19 -8.81 -12.94
N ASP A 10 2.44 -9.01 -14.24
CA ASP A 10 1.93 -8.19 -15.33
C ASP A 10 0.41 -7.95 -15.26
N CYS A 11 -0.36 -8.97 -14.86
CA CYS A 11 -1.81 -8.86 -14.72
C CYS A 11 -2.22 -7.80 -13.67
N LEU A 12 -1.51 -7.73 -12.54
CA LEU A 12 -1.72 -6.72 -11.50
C LEU A 12 -1.23 -5.34 -11.94
N GLN A 13 -0.08 -5.27 -12.63
CA GLN A 13 0.41 -4.00 -13.19
C GLN A 13 -0.59 -3.38 -14.16
N ARG A 14 -1.09 -4.17 -15.13
CA ARG A 14 -2.09 -3.72 -16.10
C ARG A 14 -3.41 -3.36 -15.42
N ALA A 15 -3.78 -4.02 -14.32
CA ALA A 15 -4.99 -3.69 -13.58
C ALA A 15 -4.86 -2.34 -12.86
N LEU A 16 -3.73 -2.09 -12.21
CA LEU A 16 -3.41 -0.79 -11.60
C LEU A 16 -3.35 0.35 -12.64
N ASP A 17 -2.74 0.09 -13.79
CA ASP A 17 -2.65 1.06 -14.89
C ASP A 17 -4.04 1.43 -15.45
N SER A 18 -4.99 0.49 -15.47
CA SER A 18 -6.37 0.72 -15.94
C SER A 18 -7.17 1.72 -15.09
N VAL A 19 -6.69 2.03 -13.89
CA VAL A 19 -7.26 3.03 -12.97
C VAL A 19 -6.30 4.22 -12.75
N SER A 20 -5.35 4.42 -13.67
CA SER A 20 -4.35 5.49 -13.65
C SER A 20 -3.50 5.50 -12.37
N TYR A 21 -3.20 4.32 -11.83
CA TYR A 21 -2.32 4.20 -10.67
C TYR A 21 -0.86 4.21 -11.10
N HIS A 22 -0.18 5.34 -10.91
CA HIS A 22 1.22 5.53 -11.33
C HIS A 22 2.21 5.69 -10.15
N ARG A 23 1.82 5.28 -8.94
CA ARG A 23 2.73 5.30 -7.79
C ARG A 23 3.76 4.18 -7.88
N LYS A 24 4.90 4.38 -7.23
CA LYS A 24 6.05 3.46 -7.28
C LYS A 24 5.83 2.18 -6.48
N ASP A 25 5.02 2.25 -5.44
CA ASP A 25 4.65 1.14 -4.59
C ASP A 25 3.15 1.12 -4.30
N VAL A 26 2.62 -0.05 -3.98
CA VAL A 26 1.20 -0.28 -3.66
C VAL A 26 1.09 -1.11 -2.37
N SER A 27 0.03 -0.87 -1.60
CA SER A 27 -0.25 -1.67 -0.40
C SER A 27 -0.78 -3.06 -0.79
N VAL A 28 -0.32 -4.08 -0.07
CA VAL A 28 -0.76 -5.47 -0.22
C VAL A 28 -1.21 -6.00 1.14
N GLU A 29 -2.38 -6.63 1.16
CA GLU A 29 -3.00 -7.25 2.32
C GLU A 29 -3.38 -8.70 2.00
N GLY A 30 -3.09 -9.61 2.96
CA GLY A 30 -3.50 -11.01 2.88
C GLY A 30 -4.78 -11.21 3.66
N LYS A 31 -5.89 -11.51 2.98
CA LYS A 31 -7.18 -11.78 3.61
C LYS A 31 -7.88 -12.92 2.88
N THR A 32 -8.58 -13.78 3.62
CA THR A 32 -9.41 -14.84 3.05
C THR A 32 -10.75 -14.28 2.54
N GLU A 33 -11.17 -13.13 3.06
CA GLU A 33 -12.40 -12.45 2.66
C GLU A 33 -12.18 -10.93 2.61
N THR A 34 -12.97 -10.25 1.79
CA THR A 34 -12.93 -8.79 1.67
C THR A 34 -14.30 -8.24 1.31
N GLN A 35 -14.56 -7.00 1.72
CA GLN A 35 -15.71 -6.25 1.26
C GLN A 35 -15.28 -5.41 0.06
N ILE A 36 -16.12 -5.36 -0.98
CA ILE A 36 -15.84 -4.55 -2.17
C ILE A 36 -16.22 -3.09 -1.98
N ASN A 37 -16.85 -2.75 -0.85
CA ASN A 37 -17.22 -1.39 -0.56
C ASN A 37 -15.97 -0.54 -0.28
N VAL A 38 -15.86 0.56 -1.01
CA VAL A 38 -14.77 1.52 -0.80
C VAL A 38 -15.36 2.88 -0.54
N PHE A 39 -15.11 3.40 0.66
CA PHE A 39 -15.51 4.75 1.00
C PHE A 39 -14.61 5.76 0.26
N SER A 40 -15.22 6.60 -0.57
CA SER A 40 -14.56 7.74 -1.20
C SER A 40 -15.28 9.04 -0.82
N GLY A 41 -14.52 10.08 -0.52
CA GLY A 41 -15.06 11.41 -0.22
C GLY A 41 -15.47 12.21 -1.47
N GLU A 42 -15.82 13.47 -1.25
CA GLU A 42 -16.12 14.42 -2.33
C GLU A 42 -14.95 14.55 -3.31
N GLY A 43 -15.27 14.59 -4.62
CA GLY A 43 -14.26 14.67 -5.68
C GLY A 43 -13.45 13.39 -5.91
N ALA A 44 -13.87 12.27 -5.32
CA ALA A 44 -13.29 10.96 -5.56
C ALA A 44 -14.36 9.96 -6.04
N LYS A 45 -13.90 8.91 -6.74
CA LYS A 45 -14.71 7.80 -7.23
C LYS A 45 -14.05 6.49 -6.83
N ALA A 46 -14.75 5.71 -6.01
CA ALA A 46 -14.33 4.38 -5.62
C ALA A 46 -14.23 3.41 -6.80
N PHE A 47 -13.38 2.40 -6.69
CA PHE A 47 -13.33 1.27 -7.62
C PHE A 47 -12.93 -0.01 -6.89
N ALA A 48 -13.40 -1.13 -7.45
CA ALA A 48 -12.95 -2.47 -7.11
C ALA A 48 -12.60 -3.22 -8.41
N ILE A 49 -11.38 -3.76 -8.51
CA ILE A 49 -10.98 -4.61 -9.63
C ILE A 49 -10.85 -6.04 -9.11
N ILE A 50 -11.70 -6.93 -9.59
CA ILE A 50 -11.61 -8.37 -9.31
C ILE A 50 -10.74 -8.98 -10.40
N LEU A 51 -9.71 -9.73 -10.02
CA LEU A 51 -8.71 -10.30 -10.91
C LEU A 51 -8.49 -11.78 -10.60
N ASN A 52 -8.42 -12.61 -11.64
CA ASN A 52 -7.87 -13.96 -11.56
C ASN A 52 -6.37 -13.91 -11.86
N LEU A 53 -5.54 -14.26 -10.87
CA LEU A 53 -4.08 -14.24 -10.97
C LEU A 53 -3.53 -15.28 -11.96
N GLY A 54 -4.24 -16.38 -12.20
CA GLY A 54 -3.82 -17.44 -13.11
C GLY A 54 -4.11 -17.13 -14.58
N THR A 55 -5.29 -16.58 -14.89
CA THR A 55 -5.70 -16.26 -16.27
C THR A 55 -5.44 -14.80 -16.66
N GLY A 56 -5.30 -13.90 -15.69
CA GLY A 56 -5.23 -12.46 -15.92
C GLY A 56 -6.58 -11.80 -16.24
N GLU A 57 -7.68 -12.56 -16.26
CA GLU A 57 -9.03 -12.02 -16.47
C GLU A 57 -9.41 -11.08 -15.33
N ARG A 58 -10.01 -9.94 -15.68
CA ARG A 58 -10.39 -8.90 -14.72
C ARG A 58 -11.75 -8.32 -14.99
N LYS A 59 -12.42 -7.91 -13.91
CA LYS A 59 -13.64 -7.13 -13.94
C LYS A 59 -13.48 -5.91 -13.05
N THR A 60 -13.62 -4.73 -13.64
CA THR A 60 -13.61 -3.46 -12.89
C THR A 60 -15.03 -3.05 -12.57
N ILE A 61 -15.30 -2.76 -11.31
CA ILE A 61 -16.56 -2.24 -10.80
C ILE A 61 -16.28 -0.83 -10.29
N TRP A 62 -17.11 0.11 -10.70
CA TRP A 62 -16.95 1.52 -10.38
C TRP A 62 -18.01 1.97 -9.39
N GLY A 63 -17.57 2.65 -8.33
CA GLY A 63 -18.42 3.39 -7.41
C GLY A 63 -18.94 4.70 -8.02
N SER A 64 -19.76 5.42 -7.27
CA SER A 64 -20.24 6.74 -7.68
C SER A 64 -19.21 7.83 -7.36
N TRP A 65 -19.32 8.99 -8.02
CA TRP A 65 -18.55 10.18 -7.63
C TRP A 65 -19.14 10.78 -6.35
N GLY A 66 -18.28 11.13 -5.40
CA GLY A 66 -18.69 11.79 -4.16
C GLY A 66 -19.21 10.85 -3.06
N GLY A 67 -19.01 9.53 -3.22
CA GLY A 67 -19.42 8.53 -2.23
C GLY A 67 -20.75 7.87 -2.55
N ALA A 68 -21.35 7.22 -1.56
CA ALA A 68 -22.53 6.39 -1.75
C ALA A 68 -23.73 7.20 -2.28
N ASN A 69 -24.23 6.82 -3.46
CA ASN A 69 -25.35 7.47 -4.11
C ASN A 69 -26.65 6.69 -3.89
N MET A 70 -27.56 7.22 -3.08
CA MET A 70 -28.87 6.61 -2.81
C MET A 70 -29.78 6.49 -4.05
N PHE A 71 -29.50 7.23 -5.13
CA PHE A 71 -30.24 7.18 -6.39
C PHE A 71 -29.72 6.11 -7.36
N ASN A 72 -28.64 5.41 -7.01
CA ASN A 72 -28.10 4.29 -7.79
C ASN A 72 -28.03 3.01 -6.94
N PRO A 73 -29.16 2.37 -6.65
CA PRO A 73 -29.23 1.21 -5.77
C PRO A 73 -28.51 -0.03 -6.31
N HIS A 74 -28.13 -0.02 -7.60
CA HIS A 74 -27.40 -1.11 -8.24
C HIS A 74 -25.87 -0.98 -8.11
N ASN A 75 -25.37 0.08 -7.46
CA ASN A 75 -23.94 0.27 -7.30
C ASN A 75 -23.37 -0.61 -6.18
N GLN A 76 -22.86 -1.77 -6.57
CA GLN A 76 -22.28 -2.74 -5.64
C GLN A 76 -21.10 -2.16 -4.85
N VAL A 77 -20.24 -1.33 -5.45
CA VAL A 77 -19.06 -0.77 -4.73
C VAL A 77 -19.47 0.26 -3.67
N ASP A 78 -20.65 0.88 -3.80
CA ASP A 78 -21.13 1.85 -2.83
C ASP A 78 -21.99 1.21 -1.72
N LEU A 79 -22.71 0.13 -2.04
CA LEU A 79 -23.78 -0.40 -1.19
C LEU A 79 -23.54 -1.82 -0.69
N ASP A 80 -22.64 -2.59 -1.32
CA ASP A 80 -22.39 -3.97 -0.94
C ASP A 80 -21.41 -4.07 0.23
N GLY A 81 -21.97 -4.09 1.44
CA GLY A 81 -21.23 -4.35 2.67
C GLY A 81 -21.00 -5.85 2.96
N SER A 82 -21.36 -6.75 2.05
CA SER A 82 -21.17 -8.18 2.30
C SER A 82 -19.70 -8.59 2.16
N SER A 83 -19.30 -9.58 2.96
CA SER A 83 -17.96 -10.16 2.91
C SER A 83 -17.91 -11.20 1.79
N HIS A 84 -16.97 -11.04 0.86
CA HIS A 84 -16.76 -11.95 -0.26
C HIS A 84 -15.50 -12.77 -0.05
N LYS A 85 -15.59 -14.08 -0.23
CA LYS A 85 -14.42 -14.96 -0.17
C LYS A 85 -13.50 -14.69 -1.35
N ILE A 86 -12.21 -14.56 -1.06
CA ILE A 86 -11.16 -14.42 -2.07
C ILE A 86 -10.66 -15.83 -2.41
N PRO A 87 -10.86 -16.32 -3.65
CA PRO A 87 -10.32 -17.61 -4.07
C PRO A 87 -8.78 -17.61 -3.97
N ILE A 88 -8.16 -18.79 -3.88
CA ILE A 88 -6.68 -18.89 -3.81
C ILE A 88 -6.04 -18.16 -4.99
N ASN A 89 -6.56 -18.31 -6.23
CA ASN A 89 -6.04 -17.59 -7.40
C ASN A 89 -6.68 -16.21 -7.62
N GLY A 90 -7.40 -15.68 -6.64
CA GLY A 90 -8.08 -14.39 -6.71
C GLY A 90 -7.24 -13.25 -6.13
N ALA A 91 -7.41 -12.07 -6.72
CA ALA A 91 -6.97 -10.81 -6.15
C ALA A 91 -8.08 -9.76 -6.33
N VAL A 92 -8.20 -8.85 -5.36
CA VAL A 92 -9.11 -7.72 -5.43
C VAL A 92 -8.31 -6.44 -5.22
N ILE A 93 -8.37 -5.50 -6.15
CA ILE A 93 -7.75 -4.17 -6.01
C ILE A 93 -8.84 -3.20 -5.61
N LEU A 94 -8.73 -2.65 -4.40
CA LEU A 94 -9.65 -1.68 -3.84
C LEU A 94 -8.99 -0.30 -3.84
N GLY A 95 -9.72 0.75 -4.21
CA GLY A 95 -9.14 2.08 -4.28
C GLY A 95 -10.13 3.17 -4.63
N SER A 96 -9.60 4.37 -4.85
CA SER A 96 -10.37 5.46 -5.47
C SER A 96 -9.51 6.30 -6.40
N ILE A 97 -10.14 6.87 -7.42
CA ILE A 97 -9.59 7.91 -8.30
C ILE A 97 -10.14 9.29 -7.90
N GLY A 98 -9.45 10.37 -8.26
CA GLY A 98 -9.81 11.75 -7.87
C GLY A 98 -8.58 12.66 -8.00
N HIS A 99 -8.29 13.46 -6.98
CA HIS A 99 -7.04 14.25 -6.92
C HIS A 99 -5.78 13.36 -7.01
N SER A 100 -5.82 12.18 -6.40
CA SER A 100 -4.77 11.17 -6.57
C SER A 100 -5.34 9.78 -6.47
N THR A 101 -4.89 8.87 -7.34
CA THR A 101 -5.28 7.46 -7.24
C THR A 101 -4.57 6.81 -6.06
N TRP A 102 -5.35 6.15 -5.20
CA TRP A 102 -4.84 5.22 -4.20
C TRP A 102 -5.43 3.84 -4.44
N ALA A 103 -4.67 2.81 -4.08
CA ALA A 103 -5.05 1.41 -4.29
C ALA A 103 -4.39 0.53 -3.24
N THR A 104 -5.12 -0.52 -2.87
CA THR A 104 -4.67 -1.63 -2.03
C THR A 104 -5.03 -2.93 -2.73
N ILE A 105 -4.06 -3.82 -2.87
CA ILE A 105 -4.25 -5.16 -3.40
C ILE A 105 -4.56 -6.08 -2.22
N VAL A 106 -5.71 -6.74 -2.26
CA VAL A 106 -6.11 -7.78 -1.32
C VAL A 106 -5.98 -9.12 -2.03
N VAL A 107 -5.22 -10.05 -1.46
CA VAL A 107 -5.02 -11.40 -2.01
C VAL A 107 -5.26 -12.46 -0.95
N HIS A 108 -5.50 -13.69 -1.40
CA HIS A 108 -5.49 -14.83 -0.49
C HIS A 108 -4.12 -14.95 0.20
N PRO A 109 -4.04 -15.26 1.51
CA PRO A 109 -2.78 -15.33 2.25
C PRO A 109 -1.72 -16.24 1.62
N GLU A 110 -2.13 -17.32 0.97
CA GLU A 110 -1.22 -18.25 0.26
C GLU A 110 -0.43 -17.60 -0.90
N ASN A 111 -0.93 -16.51 -1.47
CA ASN A 111 -0.21 -15.79 -2.53
C ASN A 111 0.59 -14.61 -2.02
N ILE A 112 0.47 -14.25 -0.74
CA ILE A 112 1.12 -13.03 -0.25
C ILE A 112 2.64 -13.12 -0.32
N GLN A 113 3.21 -14.30 -0.01
CA GLN A 113 4.64 -14.54 -0.04
C GLN A 113 5.22 -14.48 -1.46
N LYS A 114 4.40 -14.76 -2.49
CA LYS A 114 4.82 -14.66 -3.90
C LYS A 114 4.89 -13.20 -4.37
N LEU A 115 4.15 -12.31 -3.71
CA LEU A 115 4.06 -10.88 -4.07
C LEU A 115 4.98 -10.01 -3.25
N LEU A 116 5.39 -10.46 -2.06
CA LEU A 116 6.17 -9.64 -1.15
C LEU A 116 7.64 -10.03 -1.18
N PRO A 117 8.56 -9.04 -1.08
CA PRO A 117 9.96 -9.32 -0.86
C PRO A 117 10.14 -10.01 0.50
N ALA A 118 11.22 -10.78 0.63
CA ALA A 118 11.60 -11.38 1.90
C ALA A 118 11.75 -10.27 2.97
N PRO A 119 11.25 -10.51 4.20
CA PRO A 119 11.40 -9.54 5.28
C PRO A 119 12.88 -9.33 5.59
N GLU A 120 13.29 -8.07 5.74
CA GLU A 120 14.65 -7.74 6.14
C GLU A 120 14.73 -7.66 7.67
N GLU A 121 15.72 -8.36 8.25
CA GLU A 121 15.93 -8.33 9.69
C GLU A 121 16.35 -6.93 10.13
N THR A 122 15.60 -6.34 11.05
CA THR A 122 15.87 -5.00 11.60
C THR A 122 15.76 -5.02 13.10
N THR A 123 16.65 -4.30 13.76
CA THR A 123 16.62 -4.12 15.21
C THR A 123 15.48 -3.19 15.61
N GLU A 124 15.07 -3.22 16.89
CA GLU A 124 14.00 -2.34 17.38
C GLU A 124 14.35 -0.85 17.24
N LEU A 125 15.62 -0.49 17.39
CA LEU A 125 16.08 0.88 17.21
C LEU A 125 16.02 1.31 15.74
N GLU A 126 16.41 0.43 14.82
CA GLU A 126 16.26 0.67 13.37
C GLU A 126 14.79 0.82 12.97
N LYS A 127 13.89 -0.01 13.51
CA LYS A 127 12.45 0.13 13.30
C LYS A 127 11.92 1.47 13.82
N GLY A 128 12.43 1.94 14.96
CA GLY A 128 12.17 3.28 15.50
C GLY A 128 12.56 4.38 14.52
N ILE A 129 13.80 4.33 13.99
CA ILE A 129 14.29 5.28 12.98
C ILE A 129 13.39 5.26 11.74
N LEU A 130 13.10 4.09 11.20
CA LEU A 130 12.25 3.94 10.01
C LEU A 130 10.83 4.47 10.25
N SER A 131 10.23 4.21 11.42
CA SER A 131 8.92 4.74 11.81
C SER A 131 8.90 6.27 11.85
N ILE A 132 9.96 6.91 12.34
CA ILE A 132 10.12 8.38 12.32
C ILE A 132 10.14 8.89 10.87
N TYR A 133 10.91 8.24 9.98
CA TYR A 133 10.97 8.64 8.57
C TYR A 133 9.67 8.39 7.80
N GLN A 134 8.84 7.45 8.25
CA GLN A 134 7.51 7.19 7.69
C GLN A 134 6.48 8.23 8.14
N GLY A 135 6.41 8.52 9.44
CA GLY A 135 5.29 9.27 10.03
C GLY A 135 5.55 10.75 10.28
N ILE A 136 6.82 11.18 10.39
CA ILE A 136 7.16 12.51 10.90
C ILE A 136 7.67 13.42 9.76
N ILE A 137 7.20 14.67 9.77
CA ILE A 137 7.62 15.72 8.85
C ILE A 137 9.10 16.07 9.10
N SER A 138 9.84 16.40 8.05
CA SER A 138 11.31 16.56 8.08
C SER A 138 11.83 17.48 9.19
N SER A 139 11.12 18.56 9.53
CA SER A 139 11.54 19.54 10.56
C SER A 139 11.63 18.94 11.96
N TYR A 140 10.79 17.95 12.29
CA TYR A 140 10.72 17.34 13.63
C TYR A 140 11.55 16.07 13.77
N ARG A 141 12.01 15.48 12.66
CA ARG A 141 12.76 14.21 12.68
C ARG A 141 14.01 14.26 13.53
N LYS A 142 14.75 15.38 13.52
CA LYS A 142 16.02 15.50 14.27
C LYS A 142 15.81 15.34 15.78
N GLN A 143 14.74 15.92 16.31
CA GLN A 143 14.41 15.84 17.74
C GLN A 143 14.00 14.42 18.13
N GLU A 144 13.16 13.78 17.32
CA GLU A 144 12.70 12.41 17.57
C GLU A 144 13.82 11.37 17.41
N LEU A 145 14.74 11.55 16.45
CA LEU A 145 15.93 10.71 16.33
C LEU A 145 16.83 10.83 17.58
N ALA A 146 17.04 12.04 18.06
CA ALA A 146 17.80 12.26 19.30
C ALA A 146 17.12 11.62 20.52
N ARG A 147 15.78 11.65 20.58
CA ARG A 147 14.98 11.06 21.67
C ARG A 147 15.17 9.54 21.78
N ILE A 148 15.28 8.84 20.66
CA ILE A 148 15.53 7.40 20.64
C ILE A 148 17.02 7.03 20.70
N GLY A 149 17.91 8.02 20.82
CA GLY A 149 19.36 7.81 20.81
C GLY A 149 19.91 7.40 19.44
N ALA A 150 19.20 7.68 18.35
CA ALA A 150 19.67 7.37 17.01
C ALA A 150 20.75 8.37 16.56
N THR A 151 21.87 7.86 16.04
CA THR A 151 22.96 8.67 15.50
C THR A 151 22.87 8.82 13.97
N VAL A 152 23.67 9.71 13.40
CA VAL A 152 23.72 9.92 11.95
C VAL A 152 24.28 8.68 11.23
N GLU A 153 25.24 8.01 11.83
CA GLU A 153 25.87 6.78 11.30
C GLU A 153 24.85 5.64 11.18
N MET A 154 23.89 5.56 12.10
CA MET A 154 22.79 4.59 12.02
C MET A 154 21.87 4.88 10.84
N VAL A 155 21.56 6.17 10.61
CA VAL A 155 20.79 6.59 9.43
C VAL A 155 21.56 6.28 8.14
N ASP A 156 22.86 6.54 8.10
CA ASP A 156 23.71 6.21 6.95
C ASP A 156 23.79 4.70 6.71
N THR A 157 23.83 3.88 7.77
CA THR A 157 23.76 2.42 7.68
C THR A 157 22.46 1.96 7.02
N LEU A 158 21.31 2.53 7.43
CA LEU A 158 20.02 2.24 6.81
C LEU A 158 19.92 2.72 5.35
N VAL A 159 20.61 3.81 5.00
CA VAL A 159 20.75 4.24 3.60
C VAL A 159 21.59 3.25 2.80
N GLY A 160 22.71 2.76 3.35
CA GLY A 160 23.56 1.73 2.74
C GLY A 160 22.81 0.42 2.49
N ARG A 161 21.93 0.03 3.42
CA ARG A 161 21.01 -1.12 3.29
C ARG A 161 19.82 -0.88 2.36
N LYS A 162 19.65 0.32 1.80
CA LYS A 162 18.52 0.72 0.93
C LYS A 162 17.15 0.70 1.62
N LEU A 163 17.09 0.71 2.95
CA LEU A 163 15.87 0.91 3.74
C LEU A 163 15.48 2.40 3.81
N LEU A 164 16.47 3.27 3.69
CA LEU A 164 16.33 4.69 3.46
C LEU A 164 17.00 5.08 2.14
N LYS A 165 16.60 6.22 1.56
CA LYS A 165 17.22 6.79 0.36
C LYS A 165 17.54 8.26 0.60
N ARG A 166 18.78 8.64 0.30
CA ARG A 166 19.23 10.04 0.25
C ARG A 166 19.11 10.59 -1.17
N ASN A 167 18.54 11.78 -1.34
CA ASN A 167 18.50 12.48 -2.62
C ASN A 167 19.77 13.34 -2.82
N LYS A 168 19.93 13.94 -4.01
CA LYS A 168 21.10 14.81 -4.32
C LYS A 168 21.23 16.03 -3.40
N ALA A 169 20.12 16.51 -2.84
CA ALA A 169 20.08 17.62 -1.89
C ALA A 169 20.28 17.17 -0.43
N GLY A 170 20.60 15.89 -0.17
CA GLY A 170 20.84 15.36 1.16
C GLY A 170 19.57 14.96 1.94
N SER A 171 18.37 15.20 1.42
CA SER A 171 17.11 14.79 2.07
C SER A 171 16.98 13.27 2.06
N VAL A 172 16.57 12.71 3.20
CA VAL A 172 16.41 11.26 3.40
C VAL A 172 14.93 10.90 3.46
N GLN A 173 14.55 9.87 2.72
CA GLN A 173 13.18 9.34 2.62
C GLN A 173 13.17 7.83 2.83
N ILE A 174 12.08 7.31 3.40
CA ILE A 174 11.87 5.87 3.54
C ILE A 174 11.61 5.20 2.18
N THR A 175 12.20 4.03 1.96
CA THR A 175 11.96 3.22 0.76
C THR A 175 10.79 2.27 0.96
N THR A 176 10.37 1.56 -0.09
CA THR A 176 9.36 0.51 0.01
C THR A 176 9.84 -0.63 0.93
N GLU A 177 11.12 -0.98 0.85
CA GLU A 177 11.77 -1.95 1.74
C GLU A 177 11.74 -1.48 3.20
N GLY A 178 12.08 -0.20 3.43
CA GLY A 178 11.99 0.42 4.75
C GLY A 178 10.56 0.39 5.34
N LYS A 179 9.54 0.64 4.52
CA LYS A 179 8.12 0.53 4.94
C LYS A 179 7.74 -0.90 5.31
N ASN A 180 8.34 -1.91 4.68
CA ASN A 180 8.07 -3.31 4.98
C ASN A 180 8.78 -3.78 6.25
N ALA A 181 10.00 -3.28 6.50
CA ALA A 181 10.79 -3.64 7.67
C ALA A 181 10.11 -3.24 9.01
N ILE A 182 9.26 -2.21 8.99
CA ILE A 182 8.50 -1.75 10.17
C ILE A 182 7.12 -2.39 10.33
N ASN A 183 6.75 -3.37 9.50
CA ASN A 183 5.39 -3.91 9.50
C ASN A 183 4.99 -4.43 10.89
N GLY A 184 3.91 -3.89 11.48
CA GLY A 184 3.44 -4.22 12.83
C GLY A 184 4.13 -3.48 13.97
N TYR A 185 5.21 -2.73 13.71
CA TYR A 185 5.86 -1.88 14.70
C TYR A 185 5.09 -0.55 14.83
N ARG A 186 4.73 -0.19 16.07
CA ARG A 186 4.17 1.13 16.39
C ARG A 186 5.12 1.84 17.33
N TYR A 187 5.74 2.89 16.81
CA TYR A 187 6.51 3.83 17.63
C TYR A 187 5.55 4.51 18.62
N ARG A 188 5.86 4.41 19.92
CA ARG A 188 5.08 4.97 21.03
C ARG A 188 5.63 6.32 21.45
#